data_AF-A0A2H9YW94-F1
#
_entry.id   AF-A0A2H9YW94-F1
#
_cell.length_a   1.000
_cell.length_b   1.000
_cell.length_c   1.000
_cell.angle_alpha   90.00
_cell.angle_beta   90.00
_cell.angle_gamma   90.00
#
_symmetry.space_group_name_H-M   'P 1'
#
loop_
_entity.id
_entity.type
_entity.pdbx_description
1 polymer ?
#
loop_
_entity_poly.entity_id
_entity_poly.type
_entity_poly.pdbx_seq_one_letter_code
_entity_poly.pdbx_strand_id
1 'polypeptide(L)'
;MRNYNLTKKEGKVVAQAQQELYRALFGSVNFPRNLSIFLVGVSLFIATLVLHEGWFPTSQSRGMTNYHRWLYDVYVMVSVFIVPLIYLRFRQLRGSVAFRRKWNSYIRAYAQYQFKLKHVVESVDIDVVESVDIDNDWSGQQKMTNSFLRYFLKHPWFQYLVIGVVIYGCIAMYVWVTPFTSSRGSSFWILAWWPINALIIGVLYYSQFPLFIRLLSIAEVHRQYQILQLKAVRENSVNNMVEKIPK
;
A
#
# COMPACT_ATOMS: atom_id res chain seq x y z
N MET A 1 -19.08 16.52 8.47
CA MET A 1 -17.62 16.82 8.41
C MET A 1 -16.78 16.31 9.60
N ARG A 2 -17.33 16.18 10.83
CA ARG A 2 -16.58 15.75 12.04
C ARG A 2 -15.94 14.34 11.92
N ASN A 3 -16.62 13.40 11.25
CA ASN A 3 -16.17 12.01 11.10
C ASN A 3 -14.94 11.83 10.18
N TYR A 4 -14.78 12.66 9.15
CA TYR A 4 -13.62 12.64 8.26
C TYR A 4 -12.33 13.17 8.92
N ASN A 5 -12.45 14.10 9.87
CA ASN A 5 -11.30 14.58 10.62
C ASN A 5 -10.75 13.53 11.59
N LEU A 6 -11.63 12.66 12.11
CA LEU A 6 -11.25 11.53 12.97
C LEU A 6 -10.39 10.52 12.20
N THR A 7 -10.78 10.12 11.00
CA THR A 7 -9.98 9.18 10.17
C THR A 7 -8.64 9.79 9.77
N LYS A 8 -8.58 11.10 9.50
CA LYS A 8 -7.32 11.81 9.19
C LYS A 8 -6.33 11.80 10.37
N LYS A 9 -6.80 11.97 11.61
CA LYS A 9 -5.95 11.92 12.80
C LYS A 9 -5.34 10.53 12.99
N GLU A 10 -6.17 9.50 12.89
CA GLU A 10 -5.72 8.10 13.02
C GLU A 10 -4.77 7.69 11.88
N GLY A 11 -5.01 8.17 10.66
CA GLY A 11 -4.09 7.98 9.55
C GLY A 11 -2.70 8.57 9.81
N LYS A 12 -2.62 9.72 10.49
CA LYS A 12 -1.33 10.30 10.92
C LYS A 12 -0.64 9.42 11.98
N VAL A 13 -1.39 8.86 12.93
CA VAL A 13 -0.83 7.94 13.94
C VAL A 13 -0.28 6.67 13.28
N VAL A 14 -1.00 6.12 12.31
CA VAL A 14 -0.53 4.98 11.50
C VAL A 14 0.76 5.34 10.74
N ALA A 15 0.80 6.50 10.09
CA ALA A 15 1.99 6.96 9.38
C ALA A 15 3.21 7.13 10.31
N GLN A 16 3.02 7.70 11.50
CA GLN A 16 4.08 7.82 12.50
C GLN A 16 4.57 6.45 12.98
N ALA A 17 3.64 5.53 13.32
CA ALA A 17 3.99 4.17 13.74
C ALA A 17 4.72 3.40 12.64
N GLN A 18 4.36 3.63 11.38
CA GLN A 18 5.05 3.05 10.23
C GLN A 18 6.47 3.60 10.06
N GLN A 19 6.69 4.91 10.24
CA GLN A 19 8.03 5.50 10.19
C GLN A 19 8.94 4.95 11.30
N GLU A 20 8.41 4.79 12.51
CA GLU A 20 9.15 4.16 13.60
C GLU A 20 9.48 2.69 13.31
N LEU A 21 8.54 1.97 12.70
CA LEU A 21 8.76 0.59 12.26
C LEU A 21 9.84 0.53 11.17
N TYR A 22 9.88 1.47 10.22
CA TYR A 22 10.94 1.57 9.22
C TYR A 22 12.30 1.81 9.86
N ARG A 23 12.41 2.72 10.84
CA ARG A 23 13.66 2.90 11.61
C ARG A 23 14.09 1.60 12.29
N ALA A 24 13.15 0.84 12.85
CA ALA A 24 13.46 -0.42 13.51
C ALA A 24 13.86 -1.54 12.52
N LEU A 25 13.23 -1.61 11.35
CA LEU A 25 13.50 -2.62 10.32
C LEU A 25 14.81 -2.38 9.58
N PHE A 26 15.01 -1.13 9.15
CA PHE A 26 16.04 -0.76 8.18
C PHE A 26 17.07 0.23 8.73
N GLY A 27 16.94 0.65 9.99
CA GLY A 27 17.81 1.66 10.60
C GLY A 27 17.48 3.11 10.22
N SER A 28 16.64 3.33 9.20
CA SER A 28 16.28 4.67 8.72
C SER A 28 14.86 4.74 8.16
N VAL A 29 14.19 5.88 8.36
CA VAL A 29 12.89 6.18 7.73
C VAL A 29 13.03 6.31 6.22
N ASN A 30 14.17 6.87 5.79
CA ASN A 30 14.44 7.19 4.40
C ASN A 30 15.05 6.00 3.64
N PHE A 31 15.18 4.84 4.28
CA PHE A 31 15.76 3.66 3.64
C PHE A 31 15.07 3.28 2.32
N PRO A 32 13.73 3.18 2.23
CA PRO A 32 13.04 2.91 0.97
C PRO A 32 13.42 3.90 -0.12
N ARG A 33 13.40 5.20 0.19
CA ARG A 33 13.72 6.28 -0.76
C ARG A 33 15.16 6.21 -1.23
N ASN A 34 16.10 6.08 -0.29
CA ASN A 34 17.52 6.03 -0.60
C ASN A 34 17.87 4.78 -1.43
N LEU A 35 17.25 3.64 -1.11
CA LEU A 35 17.42 2.42 -1.90
C LEU A 35 16.86 2.60 -3.32
N SER A 36 15.66 3.17 -3.47
CA SER A 36 15.08 3.45 -4.80
C SER A 36 16.02 4.32 -5.65
N ILE A 37 16.54 5.41 -5.09
CA ILE A 37 17.48 6.31 -5.77
C ILE A 37 18.75 5.56 -6.16
N PHE A 38 19.30 4.76 -5.23
CA PHE A 38 20.49 3.97 -5.49
C PHE A 38 20.28 2.95 -6.62
N LEU A 39 19.18 2.20 -6.60
CA LEU A 39 18.87 1.18 -7.60
C LEU A 39 18.67 1.80 -8.99
N VAL A 40 17.96 2.92 -9.07
CA VAL A 40 17.80 3.67 -10.32
C VAL A 40 19.17 4.18 -10.79
N GLY A 41 19.98 4.77 -9.90
CA GLY A 41 21.31 5.26 -10.23
C GLY A 41 22.25 4.16 -10.75
N VAL A 42 22.26 2.99 -10.11
CA VAL A 42 23.04 1.83 -10.56
C VAL A 42 22.55 1.33 -11.92
N SER A 43 21.23 1.26 -12.14
CA SER A 43 20.68 0.84 -13.43
C SER A 43 21.11 1.77 -14.56
N LEU A 44 21.09 3.08 -14.32
CA LEU A 44 21.53 4.09 -15.28
C LEU A 44 23.05 4.04 -15.50
N PHE A 45 23.83 3.84 -14.44
CA PHE A 45 25.28 3.73 -14.53
C PHE A 45 25.70 2.50 -15.33
N ILE A 46 25.08 1.33 -15.09
CA ILE A 46 25.41 0.13 -15.86
C ILE A 46 24.97 0.30 -17.33
N ALA A 47 23.86 1.01 -17.58
CA ALA A 47 23.41 1.29 -18.94
C ALA A 47 24.38 2.15 -19.78
N THR A 48 25.30 2.90 -19.17
CA THR A 48 26.36 3.60 -19.92
C THR A 48 27.53 2.67 -20.26
N LEU A 49 27.72 1.60 -19.49
CA LEU A 49 28.88 0.72 -19.58
C LEU A 49 28.62 -0.56 -20.40
N VAL A 50 27.41 -1.12 -20.29
CA VAL A 50 27.09 -2.44 -20.81
C VAL A 50 25.84 -2.39 -21.69
N LEU A 51 26.00 -2.79 -22.95
CA LEU A 51 24.86 -3.03 -23.83
C LEU A 51 24.13 -4.30 -23.40
N HIS A 52 22.82 -4.21 -23.28
CA HIS A 52 21.97 -5.26 -22.75
C HIS A 52 20.80 -5.53 -23.69
N GLU A 53 20.51 -6.79 -23.93
CA GLU A 53 19.44 -7.22 -24.84
C GLU A 53 18.07 -7.31 -24.17
N GLY A 54 18.05 -7.37 -22.84
CA GLY A 54 16.83 -7.56 -22.06
C GLY A 54 16.61 -9.00 -21.62
N TRP A 55 16.21 -9.20 -20.36
CA TRP A 55 15.89 -10.49 -19.75
C TRP A 55 14.43 -10.89 -19.92
N PHE A 56 13.54 -9.90 -20.07
CA PHE A 56 12.09 -10.12 -20.15
C PHE A 56 11.53 -9.75 -21.52
N PRO A 57 10.44 -10.38 -22.00
CA PRO A 57 9.85 -10.07 -23.29
C PRO A 57 9.57 -8.58 -23.52
N THR A 58 9.16 -7.86 -22.47
CA THR A 58 8.95 -6.41 -22.51
C THR A 58 10.24 -5.65 -22.81
N SER A 59 11.35 -5.99 -22.15
CA SER A 59 12.67 -5.37 -22.40
C SER A 59 13.24 -5.68 -23.78
N GLN A 60 12.87 -6.82 -24.36
CA GLN A 60 13.32 -7.25 -25.69
C GLN A 60 12.53 -6.59 -26.83
N SER A 61 11.50 -5.78 -26.51
CA SER A 61 10.69 -5.11 -27.52
C SER A 61 11.52 -4.23 -28.46
N ARG A 62 11.21 -4.30 -29.76
CA ARG A 62 11.76 -3.40 -30.78
C ARG A 62 11.38 -1.96 -30.40
N GLY A 63 12.37 -1.10 -30.18
CA GLY A 63 12.18 0.30 -29.75
C GLY A 63 12.68 0.62 -28.33
N MET A 64 13.03 -0.37 -27.51
CA MET A 64 13.67 -0.11 -26.21
C MET A 64 15.14 0.30 -26.36
N THR A 65 15.52 1.42 -25.75
CA THR A 65 16.94 1.81 -25.62
C THR A 65 17.62 0.99 -24.53
N ASN A 66 18.96 1.00 -24.53
CA ASN A 66 19.74 0.32 -23.49
C ASN A 66 19.34 0.76 -22.06
N TYR A 67 19.06 2.06 -21.87
CA TYR A 67 18.58 2.60 -20.59
C TYR A 67 17.24 2.01 -20.17
N HIS A 68 16.29 1.87 -21.09
CA HIS A 68 14.97 1.30 -20.78
C HIS A 68 15.09 -0.16 -20.33
N ARG A 69 15.94 -0.94 -21.01
CA ARG A 69 16.17 -2.35 -20.68
C ARG A 69 16.75 -2.52 -19.29
N TRP A 70 17.83 -1.81 -18.97
CA TRP A 70 18.44 -1.86 -17.64
C TRP A 70 17.51 -1.38 -16.53
N LEU A 71 16.81 -0.27 -16.75
CA LEU A 71 15.85 0.25 -15.79
C LEU A 71 14.73 -0.76 -15.48
N TYR A 72 14.17 -1.41 -16.51
CA TYR A 72 13.10 -2.39 -16.34
C TYR A 72 13.58 -3.68 -15.69
N ASP A 73 14.66 -4.26 -16.21
CA ASP A 73 15.07 -5.60 -15.80
C ASP A 73 15.57 -5.62 -14.36
N VAL A 74 16.35 -4.59 -13.98
CA VAL A 74 16.76 -4.41 -12.59
C VAL A 74 15.54 -4.17 -11.71
N TYR A 75 14.57 -3.36 -12.17
CA TYR A 75 13.31 -3.17 -11.45
C TYR A 75 12.55 -4.46 -11.19
N VAL A 76 12.25 -5.23 -12.23
CA VAL A 76 11.50 -6.49 -12.09
C VAL A 76 12.26 -7.46 -11.20
N MET A 77 13.56 -7.66 -11.44
CA MET A 77 14.37 -8.60 -10.66
C MET A 77 14.43 -8.18 -9.19
N VAL A 78 14.76 -6.92 -8.90
CA VAL A 78 14.85 -6.44 -7.52
C VAL A 78 13.49 -6.47 -6.84
N SER A 79 12.39 -6.12 -7.52
CA SER A 79 11.04 -6.22 -6.96
C SER A 79 10.63 -7.65 -6.60
N VAL A 80 11.13 -8.67 -7.31
CA VAL A 80 10.92 -10.08 -6.92
C VAL A 80 11.70 -10.40 -5.64
N PHE A 81 12.95 -9.93 -5.52
CA PHE A 81 13.81 -10.24 -4.36
C PHE A 81 13.55 -9.38 -3.13
N ILE A 82 12.96 -8.19 -3.27
CA ILE A 82 12.74 -7.29 -2.13
C ILE A 82 11.74 -7.89 -1.13
N VAL A 83 10.77 -8.68 -1.62
CA VAL A 83 9.75 -9.35 -0.78
C VAL A 83 10.38 -10.37 0.18
N PRO A 84 11.13 -11.39 -0.31
CA PRO A 84 11.80 -12.33 0.58
C PRO A 84 12.84 -11.63 1.47
N LEU A 85 13.54 -10.59 0.99
CA LEU A 85 14.51 -9.85 1.81
C LEU A 85 13.84 -9.15 3.00
N ILE A 86 12.73 -8.43 2.78
CA ILE A 86 11.96 -7.78 3.84
C ILE A 86 11.42 -8.84 4.81
N TYR A 87 10.91 -9.97 4.30
CA TYR A 87 10.42 -11.06 5.12
C TYR A 87 11.51 -11.68 6.01
N LEU A 88 12.69 -11.96 5.45
CA LEU A 88 13.83 -12.51 6.21
C LEU A 88 14.31 -11.53 7.27
N ARG A 89 14.45 -10.24 6.93
CA ARG A 89 14.81 -9.19 7.87
C ARG A 89 13.80 -9.07 9.00
N PHE A 90 12.51 -9.11 8.66
CA PHE A 90 11.43 -9.11 9.64
C PHE A 90 11.53 -10.32 10.58
N ARG A 91 11.78 -11.52 10.03
CA ARG A 91 11.91 -12.77 10.80
C ARG A 91 13.11 -12.70 11.77
N GLN A 92 14.25 -12.17 11.34
CA GLN A 92 15.41 -11.96 12.20
C GLN A 92 15.09 -11.02 13.38
N LEU A 93 14.42 -9.90 13.11
CA LEU A 93 14.14 -8.89 14.12
C LEU A 93 12.97 -9.24 15.04
N ARG A 94 12.12 -10.21 14.66
CA ARG A 94 10.97 -10.67 15.45
C ARG A 94 11.35 -11.15 16.85
N GLY A 95 12.58 -11.64 17.05
CA GLY A 95 13.10 -12.03 18.36
C GLY A 95 13.30 -10.85 19.33
N SER A 96 13.58 -9.65 18.82
CA SER A 96 13.85 -8.47 19.65
C SER A 96 12.59 -7.93 20.32
N VAL A 97 12.66 -7.67 21.63
CA VAL A 97 11.55 -7.06 22.39
C VAL A 97 11.28 -5.63 21.90
N ALA A 98 12.32 -4.86 21.60
CA ALA A 98 12.20 -3.50 21.09
C ALA A 98 11.45 -3.47 19.75
N PHE A 99 11.81 -4.37 18.83
CA PHE A 99 11.14 -4.50 17.55
C PHE A 99 9.68 -4.92 17.70
N ARG A 100 9.40 -5.94 18.53
CA ARG A 100 8.03 -6.41 18.81
C ARG A 100 7.13 -5.30 19.34
N ARG A 101 7.64 -4.41 20.20
CA ARG A 101 6.87 -3.25 20.69
C ARG A 101 6.47 -2.31 19.55
N LYS A 102 7.41 -1.97 18.66
CA LYS A 102 7.14 -1.09 17.51
C LYS A 102 6.19 -1.74 16.50
N TRP A 103 6.36 -3.03 16.23
CA TRP A 103 5.43 -3.82 15.41
C TRP A 103 4.02 -3.79 16.01
N ASN A 104 3.86 -4.14 17.29
CA ASN A 104 2.56 -4.15 17.95
C ASN A 104 1.91 -2.75 17.98
N SER A 105 2.70 -1.69 18.11
CA SER A 105 2.21 -0.31 18.02
C SER A 105 1.63 -0.01 16.63
N TYR A 106 2.34 -0.39 15.57
CA TYR A 106 1.85 -0.28 14.20
C TYR A 106 0.56 -1.07 13.97
N ILE A 107 0.51 -2.33 14.41
CA ILE A 107 -0.70 -3.17 14.29
C ILE A 107 -1.88 -2.53 15.01
N ARG A 108 -1.70 -2.06 16.25
CA ARG A 108 -2.77 -1.43 17.04
C ARG A 108 -3.28 -0.16 16.37
N ALA A 109 -2.38 0.73 15.94
CA ALA A 109 -2.75 1.95 15.24
C ALA A 109 -3.55 1.64 13.96
N TYR A 110 -3.10 0.64 13.19
CA TYR A 110 -3.77 0.27 11.95
C TYR A 110 -5.15 -0.38 12.20
N ALA A 111 -5.26 -1.24 13.21
CA ALA A 111 -6.53 -1.84 13.61
C ALA A 111 -7.53 -0.78 14.10
N GLN A 112 -7.09 0.22 14.88
CA GLN A 112 -7.91 1.35 15.32
C GLN A 112 -8.36 2.21 14.13
N TYR A 113 -7.47 2.46 13.18
CA TYR A 113 -7.80 3.15 11.95
C TYR A 113 -8.88 2.40 11.15
N GLN A 114 -8.73 1.09 10.95
CA GLN A 114 -9.74 0.26 10.27
C GLN A 114 -11.08 0.22 11.00
N PHE A 115 -11.05 0.13 12.33
CA PHE A 115 -12.24 0.15 13.17
C PHE A 115 -13.01 1.46 13.03
N LYS A 116 -12.32 2.60 13.12
CA LYS A 116 -12.95 3.91 12.92
C LYS A 116 -13.41 4.12 11.48
N LEU A 117 -12.65 3.65 10.50
CA LEU A 117 -13.04 3.73 9.09
C LEU A 117 -14.35 2.98 8.83
N LYS A 118 -14.51 1.78 9.40
CA LYS A 118 -15.77 1.03 9.33
C LYS A 118 -16.93 1.82 9.92
N HIS A 119 -16.76 2.39 11.12
CA HIS A 119 -17.81 3.20 11.75
C HIS A 119 -18.21 4.42 10.93
N VAL A 120 -17.26 5.10 10.29
CA VAL A 120 -17.56 6.24 9.42
C VAL A 120 -18.37 5.81 8.19
N VAL A 121 -18.02 4.67 7.60
CA VAL A 121 -18.74 4.14 6.42
C VAL A 121 -20.14 3.69 6.80
N GLU A 122 -20.30 3.07 7.97
CA GLU A 122 -21.62 2.68 8.49
C GLU A 122 -22.46 3.89 8.90
N SER A 123 -21.88 4.92 9.53
CA SER A 123 -22.62 6.14 9.89
C SER A 123 -23.09 6.92 8.67
N VAL A 124 -22.25 7.01 7.62
CA VAL A 124 -22.62 7.68 6.37
C VAL A 124 -23.80 6.97 5.72
N ASP A 125 -23.84 5.64 5.75
CA ASP A 125 -24.98 4.91 5.18
C ASP A 125 -26.26 5.04 6.06
N ILE A 126 -26.14 5.20 7.39
CA ILE A 126 -27.29 5.42 8.29
C ILE A 126 -27.87 6.83 8.13
N ASP A 127 -27.03 7.86 8.16
CA ASP A 127 -27.44 9.26 7.91
C ASP A 127 -28.12 9.36 6.53
N VAL A 128 -27.66 8.55 5.56
CA VAL A 128 -28.29 8.46 4.23
C VAL A 128 -29.65 7.78 4.29
N VAL A 129 -29.80 6.64 4.98
CA VAL A 129 -31.11 5.95 5.13
C VAL A 129 -32.14 6.83 5.85
N GLU A 130 -31.72 7.65 6.81
CA GLU A 130 -32.62 8.61 7.49
C GLU A 130 -32.99 9.80 6.58
N SER A 131 -32.14 10.15 5.61
CA SER A 131 -32.43 11.18 4.60
C SER A 131 -33.16 10.67 3.34
N VAL A 132 -33.37 9.35 3.20
CA VAL A 132 -34.02 8.72 2.03
C VAL A 132 -35.52 9.09 1.89
N ASP A 133 -36.12 9.74 2.88
CA ASP A 133 -37.43 10.38 2.71
C ASP A 133 -37.38 11.67 1.85
N ILE A 134 -36.20 12.17 1.46
CA ILE A 134 -36.05 13.38 0.62
C ILE A 134 -35.01 13.14 -0.50
N ASP A 135 -35.52 12.86 -1.69
CA ASP A 135 -34.90 12.92 -3.02
C ASP A 135 -33.53 12.23 -3.26
N ASN A 136 -33.60 11.17 -4.06
CA ASN A 136 -32.50 10.43 -4.64
C ASN A 136 -31.67 11.28 -5.62
N ASP A 137 -30.40 11.52 -5.30
CA ASP A 137 -29.34 11.56 -6.31
C ASP A 137 -27.96 11.17 -5.76
N TRP A 138 -27.84 9.96 -5.21
CA TRP A 138 -26.53 9.38 -4.91
C TRP A 138 -26.00 8.59 -6.11
N SER A 139 -24.88 9.04 -6.68
CA SER A 139 -24.21 8.36 -7.78
C SER A 139 -23.88 6.90 -7.41
N GLY A 140 -24.23 5.93 -8.28
CA GLY A 140 -24.00 4.50 -8.04
C GLY A 140 -22.54 4.13 -7.70
N GLN A 141 -21.60 5.01 -8.05
CA GLN A 141 -20.18 4.92 -7.73
C GLN A 141 -19.88 4.98 -6.22
N GLN A 142 -20.61 5.79 -5.44
CA GLN A 142 -20.42 5.87 -3.99
C GLN A 142 -20.86 4.56 -3.30
N LYS A 143 -22.03 4.03 -3.70
CA LYS A 143 -22.59 2.79 -3.15
C LYS A 143 -21.66 1.59 -3.42
N MET A 144 -21.11 1.51 -4.63
CA MET A 144 -20.11 0.50 -4.98
C MET A 144 -18.84 0.63 -4.13
N THR A 145 -18.36 1.86 -3.93
CA THR A 145 -17.16 2.13 -3.12
C THR A 145 -17.35 1.71 -1.66
N ASN A 146 -18.49 2.04 -1.05
CA ASN A 146 -18.81 1.64 0.33
C ASN A 146 -18.94 0.12 0.47
N SER A 147 -19.59 -0.55 -0.49
CA SER A 147 -19.71 -2.01 -0.51
C SER A 147 -18.35 -2.70 -0.63
N PHE A 148 -17.50 -2.23 -1.55
CA PHE A 148 -16.14 -2.73 -1.72
C PHE A 148 -15.32 -2.55 -0.44
N LEU A 149 -15.39 -1.37 0.20
CA LEU A 149 -14.63 -1.09 1.41
C LEU A 149 -15.11 -1.95 2.60
N ARG A 150 -16.42 -2.17 2.74
CA ARG A 150 -16.97 -3.10 3.75
C ARG A 150 -16.45 -4.51 3.54
N TYR A 151 -16.45 -4.98 2.30
CA TYR A 151 -15.92 -6.30 1.95
C TYR A 151 -14.42 -6.42 2.26
N PHE A 152 -13.65 -5.38 1.90
CA PHE A 152 -12.23 -5.27 2.18
C PHE A 152 -11.91 -5.29 3.68
N LEU A 153 -12.69 -4.60 4.51
CA LEU A 153 -12.47 -4.59 5.95
C LEU A 153 -12.88 -5.91 6.62
N LYS A 154 -13.87 -6.62 6.06
CA LYS A 154 -14.40 -7.88 6.61
C LYS A 154 -13.51 -9.09 6.32
N HIS A 155 -13.00 -9.20 5.09
CA HIS A 155 -12.37 -10.42 4.62
C HIS A 155 -10.84 -10.27 4.48
N PRO A 156 -10.02 -10.91 5.35
CA PRO A 156 -8.56 -10.78 5.29
C PRO A 156 -7.98 -11.35 3.99
N TRP A 157 -8.54 -12.45 3.47
CA TRP A 157 -8.13 -13.01 2.18
C TRP A 157 -8.33 -12.04 1.01
N PHE A 158 -9.37 -11.21 1.06
CA PHE A 158 -9.61 -10.20 0.03
C PHE A 158 -8.61 -9.05 0.14
N GLN A 159 -8.14 -8.70 1.34
CA GLN A 159 -7.04 -7.75 1.51
C GLN A 159 -5.75 -8.27 0.88
N TYR A 160 -5.44 -9.56 1.08
CA TYR A 160 -4.29 -10.20 0.41
C TYR A 160 -4.41 -10.14 -1.11
N LEU A 161 -5.60 -10.45 -1.65
CA LEU A 161 -5.86 -10.38 -3.09
C LEU A 161 -5.65 -8.95 -3.62
N VAL A 162 -6.31 -7.95 -3.03
CA VAL A 162 -6.23 -6.56 -3.49
C VAL A 162 -4.80 -6.04 -3.42
N ILE A 163 -4.10 -6.25 -2.31
CA ILE A 163 -2.71 -5.80 -2.17
C ILE A 163 -1.79 -6.55 -3.12
N GLY A 164 -1.98 -7.85 -3.32
CA GLY A 164 -1.24 -8.65 -4.28
C GLY A 164 -1.42 -8.14 -5.71
N VAL A 165 -2.65 -7.82 -6.11
CA VAL A 165 -2.97 -7.22 -7.42
C VAL A 165 -2.31 -5.85 -7.57
N VAL A 166 -2.30 -5.02 -6.53
CA VAL A 166 -1.62 -3.71 -6.58
C VAL A 166 -0.10 -3.88 -6.71
N ILE A 167 0.52 -4.79 -5.96
CA ILE A 167 1.95 -5.08 -6.08
C ILE A 167 2.27 -5.57 -7.50
N TYR A 168 1.52 -6.56 -8.00
CA TYR A 168 1.68 -7.06 -9.36
C TYR A 168 1.49 -5.95 -10.39
N GLY A 169 0.46 -5.12 -10.21
CA GLY A 169 0.20 -3.94 -11.03
C GLY A 169 1.38 -2.98 -11.03
N CYS A 170 1.99 -2.66 -9.89
CA CYS A 170 3.19 -1.83 -9.83
C CYS A 170 4.37 -2.45 -10.61
N ILE A 171 4.60 -3.76 -10.50
CA ILE A 171 5.68 -4.45 -11.22
C ILE A 171 5.39 -4.46 -12.72
N ALA A 172 4.15 -4.74 -13.11
CA ALA A 172 3.70 -4.79 -14.49
C ALA A 172 3.52 -3.39 -15.11
N MET A 173 3.40 -2.32 -14.32
CA MET A 173 3.07 -0.96 -14.78
C MET A 173 4.03 -0.45 -15.85
N TYR A 174 5.30 -0.84 -15.79
CA TYR A 174 6.29 -0.44 -16.78
C TYR A 174 5.99 -0.94 -18.20
N VAL A 175 5.31 -2.09 -18.32
CA VAL A 175 4.77 -2.59 -19.61
C VAL A 175 3.82 -1.55 -20.21
N TRP A 176 3.03 -0.85 -19.39
CA TRP A 176 2.01 0.10 -19.85
C TRP A 176 2.56 1.52 -20.03
N VAL A 177 3.66 1.85 -19.34
CA VAL A 177 4.28 3.19 -19.35
C VAL A 177 5.31 3.34 -20.47
N THR A 178 5.84 2.24 -20.99
CA THR A 178 6.76 2.30 -22.14
C THR A 178 5.97 2.37 -23.44
N PRO A 179 6.20 3.40 -24.28
CA PRO A 179 5.53 3.49 -25.57
C PRO A 179 6.01 2.32 -26.45
N PHE A 180 5.16 1.32 -26.64
CA PHE A 180 5.33 0.35 -27.70
C PHE A 180 5.24 1.09 -29.04
N THR A 181 6.10 0.70 -29.97
CA THR A 181 6.24 1.32 -31.29
C THR A 181 4.90 1.37 -32.03
N SER A 182 4.20 2.50 -31.91
CA SER A 182 3.15 2.89 -32.85
C SER A 182 2.97 4.40 -32.86
N SER A 183 3.36 5.01 -33.98
CA SER A 183 2.94 6.30 -34.55
C SER A 183 3.64 7.63 -34.23
N ARG A 184 4.53 7.76 -33.23
CA ARG A 184 5.32 9.01 -33.06
C ARG A 184 6.75 8.86 -33.57
N GLY A 185 6.93 9.14 -34.86
CA GLY A 185 8.17 8.99 -35.62
C GLY A 185 9.30 9.96 -35.28
N SER A 186 9.82 9.96 -34.04
CA SER A 186 11.15 10.55 -33.81
C SER A 186 11.95 9.84 -32.72
N SER A 187 13.18 9.47 -33.07
CA SER A 187 14.21 8.87 -32.21
C SER A 187 14.49 9.72 -30.95
N PHE A 188 14.26 11.04 -31.04
CA PHE A 188 14.44 12.00 -29.94
C PHE A 188 13.48 11.76 -28.78
N TRP A 189 12.21 11.44 -29.04
CA TRP A 189 11.22 11.23 -27.97
C TRP A 189 11.53 9.99 -27.13
N ILE A 190 12.04 8.92 -27.74
CA ILE A 190 12.45 7.70 -27.02
C ILE A 190 13.73 7.95 -26.21
N LEU A 191 14.67 8.76 -26.72
CA LEU A 191 15.89 9.19 -26.02
C LEU A 191 15.62 10.17 -24.87
N ALA A 192 14.56 10.99 -24.94
CA ALA A 192 14.20 11.93 -23.88
C ALA A 192 13.25 11.33 -22.82
N TRP A 193 12.72 10.13 -23.02
CA TRP A 193 11.70 9.51 -22.16
C TRP A 193 12.27 8.67 -21.01
N TRP A 194 13.51 8.19 -21.12
CA TRP A 194 14.12 7.37 -20.07
C TRP A 194 14.23 8.08 -18.70
N PRO A 195 14.45 9.42 -18.58
CA PRO A 195 14.47 10.09 -17.28
C PRO A 195 13.11 10.08 -16.58
N ILE A 196 12.03 10.25 -17.34
CA ILE A 196 10.66 10.17 -16.82
C ILE A 196 10.39 8.74 -16.32
N ASN A 197 10.81 7.74 -17.10
CA ASN A 197 10.72 6.34 -16.70
C ASN A 197 11.55 6.02 -15.44
N ALA A 198 12.74 6.60 -15.31
CA ALA A 198 13.57 6.46 -14.12
C ALA A 198 12.89 7.05 -12.87
N LEU A 199 12.22 8.21 -12.99
CA LEU A 199 11.43 8.79 -11.91
C LEU A 199 10.23 7.91 -11.54
N ILE A 200 9.49 7.42 -12.53
CA ILE A 200 8.34 6.54 -12.32
C ILE A 200 8.79 5.25 -11.61
N ILE A 201 9.86 4.60 -12.08
CA ILE A 201 10.44 3.41 -11.44
C ILE A 201 10.88 3.72 -10.00
N GLY A 202 11.52 4.87 -9.76
CA GLY A 202 11.91 5.28 -8.41
C GLY A 202 10.72 5.38 -7.45
N VAL A 203 9.61 5.95 -7.92
CA VAL A 203 8.35 6.04 -7.16
C VAL A 203 7.73 4.66 -6.95
N LEU A 204 7.76 3.79 -7.97
CA LEU A 204 7.24 2.42 -7.87
C LEU A 204 8.04 1.59 -6.88
N TYR A 205 9.36 1.65 -6.89
CA TYR A 205 10.19 1.03 -5.86
C TYR A 205 9.81 1.50 -4.46
N TYR A 206 9.64 2.82 -4.29
CA TYR A 206 9.30 3.40 -3.00
C TYR A 206 7.91 2.96 -2.51
N SER A 207 6.92 2.90 -3.41
CA SER A 207 5.53 2.55 -3.08
C SER A 207 5.35 1.07 -2.75
N GLN A 208 6.25 0.19 -3.18
CA GLN A 208 6.20 -1.23 -2.86
C GLN A 208 6.46 -1.53 -1.37
N PHE A 209 7.36 -0.79 -0.70
CA PHE A 209 7.69 -0.99 0.72
C PHE A 209 6.48 -0.96 1.67
N PRO A 210 5.62 0.07 1.65
CA PRO A 210 4.44 0.09 2.52
C PRO A 210 3.47 -1.05 2.20
N LEU A 211 3.37 -1.45 0.93
CA LEU A 211 2.52 -2.58 0.51
C LEU A 211 3.03 -3.91 1.09
N PHE A 212 4.34 -4.12 1.14
CA PHE A 212 4.91 -5.32 1.74
C PHE A 212 4.73 -5.38 3.25
N ILE A 213 4.96 -4.26 3.95
CA ILE A 213 4.65 -4.19 5.40
C ILE A 213 3.17 -4.43 5.64
N ARG A 214 2.31 -3.93 4.74
CA ARG A 214 0.89 -4.21 4.82
C ARG A 214 0.60 -5.70 4.64
N LEU A 215 1.20 -6.35 3.64
CA LEU A 215 1.02 -7.78 3.38
C LEU A 215 1.41 -8.64 4.58
N LEU A 216 2.53 -8.32 5.25
CA LEU A 216 2.97 -9.01 6.47
C LEU A 216 2.05 -8.75 7.69
N SER A 217 1.33 -7.64 7.71
CA SER A 217 0.52 -7.22 8.85
C SER A 217 -0.96 -7.61 8.78
N ILE A 218 -1.50 -8.02 7.62
CA ILE A 218 -2.94 -8.30 7.42
C ILE A 218 -3.52 -9.22 8.50
N ALA A 219 -2.91 -10.39 8.72
CA ALA A 219 -3.43 -11.36 9.69
C ALA A 219 -3.46 -10.81 11.13
N GLU A 220 -2.39 -10.15 11.55
CA GLU A 220 -2.28 -9.63 12.91
C GLU A 220 -3.14 -8.38 13.14
N VAL A 221 -3.26 -7.50 12.12
CA VAL A 221 -4.20 -6.37 12.12
C VAL A 221 -5.63 -6.88 12.24
N HIS A 222 -6.01 -7.89 11.45
CA HIS A 222 -7.35 -8.46 11.49
C HIS A 222 -7.67 -9.05 12.87
N ARG A 223 -6.70 -9.75 13.49
CA ARG A 223 -6.84 -10.26 14.86
C ARG A 223 -7.06 -9.14 15.89
N GLN A 224 -6.24 -8.08 15.86
CA GLN A 224 -6.41 -6.95 16.77
C GLN A 224 -7.74 -6.22 16.53
N TYR A 225 -8.17 -6.12 15.27
CA TYR A 225 -9.44 -5.54 14.90
C TYR A 225 -10.64 -6.34 15.45
N GLN A 226 -10.61 -7.67 15.40
CA GLN A 226 -11.64 -8.52 16.02
C GLN A 226 -11.71 -8.30 17.54
N ILE A 227 -10.57 -8.14 18.22
CA ILE A 227 -10.52 -7.84 19.65
C ILE A 227 -11.19 -6.48 19.95
N LEU A 228 -10.95 -5.47 19.11
CA LEU A 228 -11.60 -4.16 19.26
C LEU A 228 -13.13 -4.25 19.09
N GLN A 229 -13.61 -5.06 18.13
CA GLN A 229 -15.04 -5.30 17.96
C GLN A 229 -15.66 -5.96 19.19
N LEU A 230 -15.04 -7.02 19.73
CA LEU A 230 -15.54 -7.70 20.92
C LEU A 230 -15.59 -6.78 22.15
N LYS A 231 -14.61 -5.89 22.30
CA LYS A 231 -14.60 -4.88 23.36
C LYS A 231 -15.75 -3.89 23.22
N ALA A 232 -15.97 -3.36 22.00
CA ALA A 232 -17.06 -2.43 21.74
C ALA A 232 -18.44 -3.06 21.99
N VAL A 233 -18.65 -4.32 21.59
CA VAL A 233 -19.89 -5.06 21.87
C VAL A 233 -20.08 -5.24 23.38
N ARG A 234 -19.03 -5.60 24.11
CA ARG A 234 -19.07 -5.74 25.57
C ARG A 234 -19.43 -4.41 26.25
N GLU A 235 -18.76 -3.32 25.90
CA GLU A 235 -19.01 -2.00 26.47
C GLU A 235 -20.46 -1.55 26.21
N ASN A 236 -20.97 -1.74 24.99
CA ASN A 236 -22.38 -1.45 24.68
C ASN A 236 -23.35 -2.32 25.50
N SER A 237 -23.04 -3.61 25.70
CA SER A 237 -23.88 -4.48 26.53
C SER A 237 -23.93 -4.05 28.00
N VAL A 238 -22.80 -3.61 28.55
CA VAL A 238 -22.71 -3.11 29.93
C VAL A 238 -23.48 -1.80 30.07
N ASN A 239 -23.30 -0.85 29.14
CA ASN A 239 -24.01 0.42 29.17
C ASN A 239 -25.54 0.23 29.08
N ASN A 240 -26.00 -0.66 28.20
CA ASN A 240 -27.42 -1.00 28.07
C ASN A 240 -28.00 -1.70 29.30
N MET A 241 -27.18 -2.40 30.10
CA MET A 241 -27.61 -2.98 31.37
C MET A 241 -27.70 -1.92 32.47
N VAL A 242 -26.74 -0.98 32.52
CA VAL A 242 -26.71 0.13 33.49
C VAL A 242 -27.90 1.07 33.29
N GLU A 243 -28.26 1.37 32.05
CA GLU A 243 -29.40 2.25 31.71
C GLU A 243 -30.76 1.62 32.03
N LYS A 244 -30.84 0.28 32.12
CA LYS A 244 -32.06 -0.47 32.47
C LYS A 244 -32.26 -0.68 33.97
N ILE A 245 -31.35 -0.23 34.83
CA ILE A 245 -31.54 -0.28 36.28
C ILE A 245 -32.41 0.94 36.66
N PRO A 246 -33.67 0.75 37.09
CA PRO A 246 -34.48 1.86 37.58
C PRO A 246 -33.80 2.49 38.81
N LYS A 247 -33.75 3.82 38.84
CA LYS A 247 -33.26 4.59 39.99
C LYS A 247 -34.13 4.38 41.22
#